data_AF-K1S646-F1
#
_entry.id   AF-K1S646-F1
#
_cell.length_a   1.000
_cell.length_b   1.000
_cell.length_c   1.000
_cell.angle_alpha   90.00
_cell.angle_beta   90.00
_cell.angle_gamma   90.00
#
_symmetry.space_group_name_H-M   'P 1'
#
loop_
_entity.id
_entity.type
_entity.pdbx_description
1 polymer ?
#
loop_
_entity_poly.entity_id
_entity_poly.type
_entity_poly.pdbx_seq_one_letter_code
_entity_poly.pdbx_strand_id
1 'polypeptide(L)' 'PSPEPEKQEPVTGSEASQADYILNTNTKKFHYPTCSSVNDMKEKNKQEFFGTRDETIALGYSPCGRCKP' A
#
# COMPACT_ATOMS: atom_id res chain seq x y z
N PRO A 1 6.21 -28.50 19.90
CA PRO A 1 5.61 -27.17 20.11
C PRO A 1 6.29 -26.13 19.22
N SER A 2 5.76 -25.95 18.01
CA SER A 2 6.15 -24.88 17.11
C SER A 2 4.94 -23.96 17.02
N PRO A 3 5.00 -22.70 17.49
CA PRO A 3 3.90 -21.79 17.25
C PRO A 3 3.82 -21.50 15.74
N GLU A 4 2.67 -21.81 15.16
CA GLU A 4 2.24 -21.37 13.84
C GLU A 4 2.29 -19.84 13.76
N PRO A 5 2.69 -19.24 12.63
CA PRO A 5 2.62 -17.80 12.46
C PRO A 5 1.14 -17.38 12.42
N GLU A 6 0.77 -16.57 13.40
CA GLU A 6 -0.54 -15.99 13.60
C GLU A 6 -1.01 -15.27 12.33
N LYS A 7 -1.95 -15.92 11.66
CA LYS A 7 -2.66 -15.42 10.49
C LYS A 7 -3.53 -14.27 10.97
N GLN A 8 -3.06 -13.03 10.79
CA GLN A 8 -3.83 -11.84 11.13
C GLN A 8 -5.12 -11.84 10.31
N GLU A 9 -6.24 -11.97 11.01
CA GLU A 9 -7.58 -11.91 10.46
C GLU A 9 -7.85 -10.50 9.89
N PRO A 10 -8.49 -10.38 8.72
CA PRO A 10 -8.94 -9.09 8.23
C PRO A 10 -10.11 -8.63 9.09
N VAL A 11 -9.93 -7.51 9.80
CA VAL A 11 -10.97 -6.90 10.62
C VAL A 11 -12.12 -6.46 9.71
N THR A 12 -13.30 -7.01 9.97
CA THR A 12 -14.57 -6.56 9.41
C THR A 12 -15.04 -5.33 10.17
N GLY A 13 -15.14 -4.20 9.48
CA GLY A 13 -15.77 -2.98 9.97
C GLY A 13 -16.18 -2.10 8.80
N SER A 14 -17.47 -1.79 8.69
CA SER A 14 -18.04 -0.93 7.65
C SER A 14 -17.66 0.55 7.82
N GLU A 15 -16.37 0.85 7.67
CA GLU A 15 -15.81 2.14 7.31
C GLU A 15 -14.81 1.81 6.19
N ALA A 16 -14.99 2.34 4.98
CA ALA A 16 -14.22 1.95 3.80
C ALA A 16 -12.72 1.80 4.14
N SER A 17 -12.24 0.56 4.23
CA SER A 17 -10.88 0.25 4.66
C SER A 17 -9.91 1.07 3.82
N GLN A 18 -9.27 2.05 4.45
CA GLN A 18 -8.30 2.88 3.76
C GLN A 18 -7.12 1.99 3.38
N ALA A 19 -6.75 1.98 2.10
CA ALA A 19 -5.60 1.22 1.62
C ALA A 19 -4.33 1.58 2.40
N ASP A 20 -3.52 0.58 2.77
CA ASP A 20 -2.22 0.80 3.41
C ASP A 20 -1.31 1.65 2.52
N TYR A 21 -1.32 1.34 1.22
CA TYR A 21 -0.54 2.03 0.21
C TYR A 21 -1.31 2.26 -1.08
N ILE A 22 -0.95 3.35 -1.77
CA ILE A 22 -1.35 3.65 -3.14
C ILE A 22 -0.15 3.42 -4.04
N LEU A 23 -0.26 2.41 -4.90
CA LEU A 23 0.73 2.08 -5.90
C LEU A 23 0.52 2.96 -7.15
N ASN A 24 1.63 3.46 -7.69
CA ASN A 24 1.69 4.12 -8.97
C ASN A 24 2.18 3.13 -10.02
N THR A 25 1.26 2.56 -10.79
CA THR A 25 1.58 1.52 -11.79
C THR A 25 2.47 2.04 -12.93
N ASN A 26 2.50 3.35 -13.16
CA ASN A 26 3.32 3.99 -14.19
C ASN A 26 4.76 4.24 -13.74
N THR A 27 4.98 4.75 -12.52
CA THR A 27 6.33 5.05 -12.01
C THR A 27 6.91 3.93 -11.16
N LYS A 28 6.12 2.88 -10.88
CA LYS A 28 6.45 1.80 -9.95
C LYS A 28 6.85 2.33 -8.57
N LYS A 29 6.17 3.38 -8.09
CA LYS A 29 6.35 3.91 -6.73
C LYS A 29 5.12 3.65 -5.89
N PHE A 30 5.29 3.46 -4.59
CA PHE A 30 4.17 3.39 -3.66
C PHE A 30 4.18 4.54 -2.67
N HIS A 31 3.00 4.90 -2.21
CA HIS A 31 2.73 6.10 -1.43
C HIS A 31 1.75 5.77 -0.31
N TYR A 32 1.79 6.48 0.81
CA TYR A 32 0.63 6.50 1.71
C TYR A 32 -0.60 7.13 1.02
N PRO A 33 -1.84 6.72 1.38
CA PRO A 33 -3.08 7.32 0.88
C PRO A 33 -3.17 8.82 1.17
N THR A 34 -2.50 9.30 2.23
CA THR A 34 -2.42 10.71 2.62
C THR A 34 -1.32 11.50 1.91
N CYS A 35 -0.55 10.87 1.01
CA CYS A 35 0.54 11.56 0.30
C CYS A 35 -0.02 12.55 -0.72
N SER A 36 0.47 13.79 -0.68
CA SER A 36 0.06 14.83 -1.65
C SER A 36 0.25 14.41 -3.11
N SER A 37 1.31 13.64 -3.39
CA SER A 37 1.62 13.16 -4.74
C SER A 37 0.57 12.19 -5.31
N VAL A 38 -0.27 11.59 -4.46
CA VAL A 38 -1.38 10.75 -4.91
C VAL A 38 -2.45 11.59 -5.59
N ASN A 39 -2.64 12.86 -5.22
CA ASN A 39 -3.60 13.74 -5.91
C ASN A 39 -3.14 14.09 -7.33
N ASP A 40 -1.82 14.22 -7.54
CA ASP A 40 -1.23 14.48 -8.86
C ASP A 40 -1.20 13.25 -9.78
N MET A 41 -1.43 12.05 -9.22
CA MET A 41 -1.47 10.81 -9.99
C MET A 41 -2.76 10.70 -10.81
N LYS A 42 -2.64 10.19 -12.05
CA LYS A 42 -3.80 9.82 -12.86
C LYS A 42 -4.50 8.63 -12.20
N GLU A 43 -5.83 8.66 -12.09
CA GLU A 43 -6.62 7.59 -11.44
C GLU A 43 -6.31 6.20 -12.02
N LYS A 44 -6.19 6.07 -13.34
CA LYS A 44 -5.79 4.82 -14.02
C LYS A 44 -4.41 4.27 -13.63
N ASN A 45 -3.56 5.12 -13.04
CA ASN A 45 -2.24 4.73 -12.56
C ASN A 45 -2.23 4.51 -11.04
N LYS A 46 -3.30 4.87 -10.33
CA LYS A 46 -3.45 4.61 -8.89
C LYS A 46 -3.99 3.19 -8.73
N GLN A 47 -3.35 2.42 -7.86
CA GLN A 47 -3.86 1.13 -7.44
C GLN A 47 -3.74 1.04 -5.93
N GLU A 48 -4.85 0.81 -5.26
CA GLU A 48 -4.89 0.56 -3.82
C GLU A 48 -4.24 -0.79 -3.51
N PHE A 49 -3.45 -0.83 -2.44
CA PHE A 49 -2.79 -2.02 -1.96
C PHE A 49 -2.92 -2.12 -0.45
N PHE A 50 -3.25 -3.34 -0.01
CA PHE A 50 -3.48 -3.69 1.38
C PHE A 50 -2.46 -4.77 1.73
N GLY A 51 -1.55 -4.46 2.64
CA GLY A 51 -0.40 -5.32 2.91
C GLY A 51 0.80 -4.53 3.41
N THR A 52 1.95 -5.19 3.47
CA THR A 52 3.14 -4.59 4.08
C THR A 52 4.02 -3.84 3.09
N ARG A 53 4.89 -2.99 3.62
CA ARG A 53 5.93 -2.29 2.86
C ARG A 53 6.83 -3.27 2.11
N ASP A 54 7.23 -4.35 2.78
CA ASP A 54 8.17 -5.33 2.22
C ASP A 54 7.54 -6.10 1.05
N GLU A 55 6.28 -6.50 1.17
CA GLU A 55 5.51 -7.09 0.07
C GLU A 55 5.40 -6.14 -1.11
N THR A 56 5.15 -4.86 -0.85
CA THR A 56 5.08 -3.84 -1.90
C THR A 56 6.42 -3.70 -2.65
N ILE A 57 7.53 -3.78 -1.91
CA ILE A 57 8.88 -3.78 -2.48
C ILE A 57 9.15 -5.07 -3.26
N ALA A 58 8.73 -6.23 -2.76
CA ALA A 58 8.83 -7.51 -3.44
C ALA A 58 8.03 -7.56 -4.76
N LEU A 59 6.92 -6.81 -4.84
CA LEU A 59 6.17 -6.58 -6.09
C LEU A 59 6.91 -5.69 -7.11
N GLY A 60 8.09 -5.16 -6.75
CA GLY A 60 8.92 -4.32 -7.59
C GLY A 60 8.58 -2.82 -7.51
N TYR A 61 7.86 -2.38 -6.47
CA TYR A 61 7.58 -0.96 -6.25
C TYR A 61 8.59 -0.32 -5.29
N SER A 62 8.99 0.91 -5.59
CA SER A 62 9.89 1.69 -4.75
C SER A 62 9.14 2.65 -3.84
N PRO A 63 9.58 2.89 -2.59
CA PRO A 63 8.93 3.83 -1.70
C PRO A 63 9.03 5.25 -2.25
N CYS A 64 7.98 6.03 -2.07
CA CYS A 64 8.03 7.45 -2.39
C CYS A 64 9.03 8.17 -1.46
N GLY A 65 10.02 8.87 -2.03
CA GLY A 65 10.99 9.63 -1.23
C GLY A 65 10.41 10.81 -0.44
N ARG A 66 9.16 11.22 -0.71
CA ARG A 66 8.49 12.34 -0.04
C ARG A 66 7.72 11.91 1.21
N CYS A 67 6.78 10.96 1.06
CA CYS A 67 6.03 10.45 2.21
C CYS A 67 6.77 9.33 2.96
N LYS A 68 7.85 8.79 2.38
CA LYS A 68 8.72 7.75 2.95
C LYS A 68 7.93 6.63 3.64
N PRO A 69 6.98 6.00 2.92
CA PRO A 69 6.31 4.79 3.39
C PRO A 69 7.34 3.67 3.50
#